data_AF-A0A952Q2Z3-F1
#
_entry.id   AF-A0A952Q2Z3-F1
#
_cell.length_a   1.000
_cell.length_b   1.000
_cell.length_c   1.000
_cell.angle_alpha   90.00
_cell.angle_beta   90.00
_cell.angle_gamma   90.00
#
_symmetry.space_group_name_H-M   'P 1'
#
loop_
_entity.id
_entity.type
_entity.pdbx_description
1 polymer ?
#
loop_
_entity_poly.entity_id
_entity_poly.type
_entity_poly.pdbx_seq_one_letter_code
_entity_poly.pdbx_strand_id
1 'polypeptide(L)'
;MFDRLDHSERLSRLITWLSKTLAERRGLPVIVAIGMTVVSLIVHLLWVITGNVLIGVCGFGLLHLAILIGFVGVLLADPLGRG
;
A
#
# COMPACT_ATOMS: atom_id res chain seq x y z
N MET A 1 0.06 -2.53 26.28
CA MET A 1 1.28 -3.06 25.61
C MET A 1 1.30 -2.71 24.12
N PHE A 2 0.71 -1.56 23.73
CA PHE A 2 0.70 -1.03 22.36
C PHE A 2 1.28 0.40 22.28
N ASP A 3 1.74 0.97 23.39
CA ASP A 3 2.27 2.35 23.49
C ASP A 3 3.63 2.58 22.82
N ARG A 4 4.27 1.54 22.26
CA ARG A 4 5.59 1.66 21.62
C ARG A 4 5.55 1.90 20.11
N LEU A 5 4.39 1.87 19.47
CA LEU A 5 4.24 2.23 18.05
C LEU A 5 4.00 3.73 17.85
N ASP A 6 3.78 4.50 18.92
CA ASP A 6 3.43 5.92 18.86
C ASP A 6 4.63 6.87 18.69
N HIS A 7 5.87 6.33 18.64
CA HIS A 7 7.09 7.15 18.63
C HIS A 7 7.85 7.15 17.29
N SER A 8 7.14 6.99 16.19
CA SER A 8 7.71 7.29 14.87
C SER A 8 7.00 8.52 14.30
N GLU A 9 7.48 9.71 14.69
CA GLU A 9 7.07 10.97 14.05
C GLU A 9 7.25 10.92 12.53
N ARG A 10 8.16 10.07 12.03
CA ARG A 10 8.37 9.84 10.59
C ARG A 10 7.22 9.08 9.95
N LEU A 11 6.70 8.05 10.61
CA LEU A 11 5.56 7.27 10.12
C LEU A 11 4.27 8.09 10.19
N SER A 12 4.05 8.81 11.30
CA SER A 12 2.92 9.72 11.44
C SER A 12 2.97 10.88 10.43
N ARG A 13 4.15 11.46 10.18
CA ARG A 13 4.33 12.46 9.10
C ARG A 13 4.13 11.88 7.70
N LEU A 14 4.60 10.67 7.43
CA LEU A 14 4.36 9.99 6.16
C LEU A 14 2.88 9.72 5.94
N ILE A 15 2.17 9.24 6.96
CA ILE A 15 0.71 9.03 6.91
C ILE A 15 -0.02 10.36 6.74
N THR A 16 0.39 11.42 7.45
CA THR A 16 -0.23 12.75 7.33
C THR A 16 0.02 13.38 5.96
N TRP A 17 1.22 13.18 5.40
CA TRP A 17 1.56 13.64 4.05
C TRP A 17 0.81 12.83 2.98
N LEU A 18 0.81 11.49 3.09
CA LEU A 18 0.03 10.61 2.24
C LEU A 18 -1.46 10.98 2.30
N SER A 19 -2.05 11.17 3.49
CA SER A 19 -3.44 11.60 3.63
C SER A 19 -3.71 12.97 3.02
N LYS A 20 -2.80 13.96 3.16
CA LYS A 20 -2.97 15.27 2.50
C LYS A 20 -2.94 15.16 0.98
N THR A 21 -2.01 14.39 0.41
CA THR A 21 -1.88 14.24 -1.04
C THR A 21 -2.94 13.29 -1.63
N LEU A 22 -3.39 12.29 -0.88
CA LEU A 22 -4.48 11.38 -1.25
C LEU A 22 -5.85 12.07 -1.18
N ALA A 23 -6.08 12.95 -0.20
CA ALA A 23 -7.36 13.66 -0.04
C ALA A 23 -7.65 14.63 -1.20
N GLU A 24 -6.61 15.17 -1.85
CA GLU A 24 -6.74 16.10 -2.96
C GLU A 24 -7.01 15.38 -4.31
N ARG A 25 -6.73 14.07 -4.40
CA ARG A 25 -6.92 13.25 -5.61
C ARG A 25 -7.57 11.90 -5.26
N ARG A 26 -8.90 11.90 -5.13
CA ARG A 26 -9.82 10.80 -4.74
C ARG A 26 -9.75 9.45 -5.49
N GLY A 27 -8.69 9.17 -6.26
CA GLY A 27 -8.44 7.86 -6.89
C GLY A 27 -6.96 7.49 -6.98
N LEU A 28 -6.07 8.40 -6.59
CA LEU A 28 -4.62 8.20 -6.62
C LEU A 28 -4.15 6.98 -5.79
N PRO A 29 -4.66 6.73 -4.57
CA PRO A 29 -4.22 5.56 -3.80
C PRO A 29 -4.59 4.23 -4.47
N VAL A 30 -5.77 4.16 -5.11
CA VAL A 30 -6.17 2.97 -5.88
C VAL A 30 -5.25 2.78 -7.10
N ILE A 31 -4.90 3.85 -7.82
CA ILE A 31 -3.96 3.77 -8.95
C ILE A 31 -2.56 3.31 -8.50
N VAL A 32 -2.07 3.84 -7.37
CA VAL A 32 -0.78 3.41 -6.79
C VAL A 32 -0.82 1.93 -6.41
N ALA A 33 -1.92 1.47 -5.81
CA ALA A 33 -2.12 0.07 -5.47
C ALA A 33 -2.11 -0.84 -6.71
N ILE A 34 -2.78 -0.43 -7.80
CA ILE A 34 -2.75 -1.15 -9.08
C ILE A 34 -1.31 -1.25 -9.59
N GLY A 35 -0.56 -0.13 -9.61
CA GLY A 35 0.83 -0.12 -10.03
C GLY A 35 1.72 -1.04 -9.20
N MET A 36 1.61 -0.98 -7.87
CA MET A 36 2.35 -1.89 -6.97
C MET A 36 1.97 -3.36 -7.19
N THR A 37 0.71 -3.65 -7.49
CA THR A 37 0.25 -5.02 -7.77
C THR A 37 0.92 -5.57 -9.03
N VAL A 38 1.04 -4.76 -10.09
CA VAL A 38 1.76 -5.13 -11.32
C VAL A 38 3.25 -5.39 -11.03
N VAL A 39 3.90 -4.54 -10.24
CA VAL A 39 5.30 -4.76 -9.83
C VAL A 39 5.43 -6.06 -9.03
N SER A 40 4.52 -6.32 -8.09
CA SER A 40 4.51 -7.56 -7.32
C SER A 40 4.35 -8.81 -8.20
N LEU A 41 3.53 -8.73 -9.26
CA LEU A 41 3.39 -9.81 -10.24
C LEU A 41 4.71 -10.11 -10.94
N ILE A 42 5.45 -9.08 -11.37
CA ILE A 42 6.77 -9.25 -12.00
C ILE A 42 7.75 -9.91 -11.02
N VAL A 43 7.76 -9.48 -9.75
CA VAL A 43 8.63 -10.06 -8.72
C VAL A 43 8.30 -11.54 -8.47
N HIS A 44 7.01 -11.91 -8.42
CA HIS A 44 6.61 -13.31 -8.31
C HIS A 44 7.00 -14.13 -9.54
N LEU A 45 6.92 -13.56 -10.75
CA LEU A 45 7.35 -14.24 -11.96
C LEU A 45 8.87 -14.53 -11.92
N LEU A 46 9.66 -13.55 -11.47
CA LEU A 46 11.10 -13.75 -11.24
C LEU A 46 11.38 -14.79 -10.16
N TRP A 47 10.56 -14.85 -9.11
CA TRP A 47 10.65 -15.89 -8.10
C TRP A 47 10.41 -17.29 -8.68
N VAL A 48 9.38 -17.47 -9.51
CA VAL A 48 9.09 -18.75 -10.17
C VAL A 48 10.27 -19.21 -11.04
N ILE A 49 10.95 -18.29 -11.72
CA ILE A 49 12.10 -18.62 -12.59
C ILE A 49 13.35 -18.92 -11.77
N THR A 50 13.59 -18.14 -10.70
CA THR A 50 14.87 -18.19 -9.96
C THR A 50 14.85 -19.20 -8.81
N GLY A 51 13.66 -19.54 -8.28
CA GLY A 51 13.49 -20.37 -7.08
C GLY A 51 13.96 -19.71 -5.78
N ASN A 52 14.35 -18.44 -5.80
CA ASN A 52 14.94 -17.76 -4.65
C ASN A 52 13.89 -17.28 -3.65
N VAL A 53 13.88 -17.88 -2.47
CA VAL A 53 12.95 -17.59 -1.36
C VAL A 53 12.89 -16.11 -1.00
N LEU A 54 14.01 -15.38 -1.02
CA LEU A 54 14.04 -13.95 -0.68
C LEU A 54 13.21 -13.10 -1.64
N ILE A 55 13.24 -13.44 -2.94
CA ILE A 55 12.46 -12.75 -3.98
C ILE A 55 10.97 -13.04 -3.77
N GLY A 56 10.63 -14.28 -3.43
CA GLY A 56 9.26 -14.67 -3.07
C GLY A 56 8.73 -13.87 -1.88
N VAL A 57 9.48 -13.81 -0.77
CA VAL A 57 9.11 -13.04 0.42
C VAL A 57 8.91 -11.55 0.10
N CYS A 58 9.80 -10.98 -0.71
CA CYS A 58 9.68 -9.60 -1.18
C CYS A 58 8.38 -9.40 -2.00
N GLY A 59 8.11 -10.29 -2.96
CA GLY A 59 6.89 -10.27 -3.77
C GLY A 59 5.62 -10.32 -2.92
N PHE A 60 5.55 -11.25 -1.97
CA PHE A 60 4.41 -11.38 -1.05
C PHE A 60 4.23 -10.10 -0.22
N GLY A 61 5.30 -9.55 0.36
CA GLY A 61 5.22 -8.31 1.12
C GLY A 61 4.70 -7.14 0.27
N LEU A 62 5.20 -7.02 -0.96
CA LEU A 62 4.81 -5.98 -1.90
C LEU A 62 3.34 -6.10 -2.33
N LEU A 63 2.84 -7.33 -2.50
CA LEU A 63 1.42 -7.60 -2.81
C LEU A 63 0.50 -7.15 -1.67
N HIS A 64 0.82 -7.53 -0.44
CA HIS A 64 0.00 -7.19 0.72
C HIS A 64 -0.01 -5.68 0.96
N LEU A 65 1.13 -5.02 0.78
CA LEU A 65 1.20 -3.56 0.86
C LEU A 65 0.33 -2.89 -0.22
N ALA A 66 0.36 -3.41 -1.46
CA ALA A 66 -0.48 -2.92 -2.55
C ALA A 66 -1.98 -3.06 -2.21
N ILE A 67 -2.39 -4.22 -1.69
CA ILE A 67 -3.77 -4.49 -1.30
C ILE A 67 -4.22 -3.52 -0.19
N LEU A 68 -3.41 -3.30 0.84
CA LEU A 68 -3.73 -2.37 1.93
C LEU A 68 -3.91 -0.93 1.42
N ILE A 69 -3.00 -0.46 0.56
CA ILE A 69 -3.11 0.87 -0.05
C ILE A 69 -4.36 0.96 -0.93
N GLY A 70 -4.71 -0.12 -1.64
CA GLY A 70 -5.90 -0.19 -2.48
C GLY A 70 -7.18 -0.08 -1.67
N PHE A 71 -7.27 -0.82 -0.56
CA PHE A 71 -8.42 -0.74 0.36
C PHE A 71 -8.54 0.64 0.99
N VAL A 72 -7.44 1.21 1.48
CA VAL A 72 -7.43 2.60 1.99
C VAL A 72 -7.90 3.56 0.91
N GLY A 73 -7.47 3.35 -0.34
CA GLY A 73 -7.90 4.17 -1.46
C GLY A 73 -9.38 4.08 -1.78
N VAL A 74 -9.96 2.88 -1.75
CA VAL A 74 -11.40 2.67 -1.95
C VAL A 74 -12.19 3.31 -0.80
N LEU A 75 -11.77 3.11 0.45
CA LEU A 75 -12.41 3.71 1.63
C LEU A 75 -12.38 5.24 1.62
N LEU A 76 -11.34 5.85 1.05
CA LEU A 76 -11.23 7.30 0.90
C LEU A 76 -11.98 7.83 -0.33
N ALA A 77 -12.18 6.99 -1.35
CA ALA A 77 -12.89 7.35 -2.57
C ALA A 77 -14.41 7.37 -2.37
N ASP A 78 -14.93 6.49 -1.51
CA ASP A 78 -16.34 6.48 -1.13
C ASP A 78 -16.63 7.68 -0.21
N PRO A 79 -17.44 8.67 -0.63
CA PRO A 79 -17.80 9.77 0.24
C PRO A 79 -18.62 9.24 1.42
N LEU A 80 -18.08 9.31 2.64
CA LEU A 80 -18.90 9.27 3.86
C LEU A 80 -20.00 10.34 3.71
N GLY A 81 -21.22 9.91 3.38
CA GLY A 81 -22.43 10.76 3.44
C GLY A 81 -22.85 11.44 2.15
N ARG A 82 -23.16 10.67 1.09
CA ARG A 82 -24.26 11.05 0.18
C ARG A 82 -25.32 9.94 0.17
N GLY A 83 -25.97 9.78 1.31
CA GLY A 83 -27.35 9.30 1.43
C GLY A 83 -28.24 10.50 1.72
#